data_AF-A0A345YJ53-F1
#
_entry.id   AF-A0A345YJ53-F1
#
_cell.length_a   1.000
_cell.length_b   1.000
_cell.length_c   1.000
_cell.angle_alpha   90.00
_cell.angle_beta   90.00
_cell.angle_gamma   90.00
#
_symmetry.space_group_name_H-M   'P 1'
#
loop_
_entity.id
_entity.type
_entity.pdbx_description
1 polymer ?
#
loop_
_entity_poly.entity_id
_entity_poly.type
_entity_poly.pdbx_seq_one_letter_code
_entity_poly.pdbx_strand_id
1 'polypeptide(L)'
;MGHPCAQASRAAIAASQPVYHWTDMGDFDAFEHTNDIGFHFGTRETAMERALQVRGVDLSGPGERLIVAHLDVVNPLEMPDLGDWNPRAVTTALQAAGILSDDFDDEGALIDLAFVEHVLGLSGYDSIIYDNRTEEGGHSWIVFDPTRIHIAARETLTPEN
;
A
#
# COMPACT_ATOMS: atom_id res chain seq x y z
N MET A 1 3.89 5.16 31.84
CA MET A 1 4.21 5.92 30.61
C MET A 1 3.45 5.21 29.50
N GLY A 2 2.34 5.79 29.05
CA GLY A 2 1.50 5.17 28.02
C GLY A 2 2.18 5.31 26.67
N HIS A 3 2.49 4.18 26.03
CA HIS A 3 2.76 4.19 24.59
C HIS A 3 1.51 4.74 23.91
N PRO A 4 1.63 5.68 22.94
CA PRO A 4 0.48 6.05 22.13
C PRO A 4 0.04 4.77 21.41
N CYS A 5 -1.11 4.23 21.83
CA CYS A 5 -1.78 3.15 21.14
C CYS A 5 -2.10 3.65 19.75
N ALA A 6 -1.50 3.04 18.72
CA ALA A 6 -1.86 3.30 17.34
C ALA A 6 -3.32 2.91 17.17
N GLN A 7 -4.22 3.88 17.18
CA GLN A 7 -5.64 3.64 16.95
C GLN A 7 -5.82 3.38 15.47
N ALA A 8 -5.91 2.11 15.10
CA ALA A 8 -6.37 1.76 13.78
C ALA A 8 -7.89 1.98 13.73
N SER A 9 -8.36 2.69 12.70
CA SER A 9 -9.75 3.11 12.60
C SER A 9 -10.28 2.85 11.19
N ARG A 10 -11.61 2.81 11.03
CA ARG A 10 -12.22 2.77 9.70
C ARG A 10 -12.06 4.14 9.06
N ALA A 11 -11.29 4.22 7.98
CA ALA A 11 -11.16 5.47 7.24
C ALA A 11 -12.44 5.72 6.42
N ALA A 12 -12.94 6.96 6.46
CA ALA A 12 -14.10 7.38 5.67
C ALA A 12 -13.76 7.72 4.21
N ILE A 13 -12.50 7.56 3.81
CA ILE A 13 -11.97 8.01 2.52
C ILE A 13 -11.92 6.81 1.56
N ALA A 14 -12.96 6.66 0.74
CA ALA A 14 -12.82 5.95 -0.53
C ALA A 14 -11.92 6.79 -1.46
N ALA A 15 -11.03 6.15 -2.21
CA ALA A 15 -10.14 6.83 -3.16
C ALA A 15 -10.94 7.41 -4.34
N SER A 16 -11.65 8.51 -4.12
CA SER A 16 -12.42 9.21 -5.17
C SER A 16 -11.51 9.95 -6.15
N GLN A 17 -10.25 10.17 -5.78
CA GLN A 17 -9.21 10.75 -6.61
C GLN A 17 -8.37 9.63 -7.24
N PRO A 18 -7.79 9.85 -8.43
CA PRO A 18 -6.83 8.92 -8.99
C PRO A 18 -5.63 8.76 -8.03
N VAL A 19 -5.18 7.53 -7.90
CA VAL A 19 -3.95 7.18 -7.18
C VAL A 19 -2.89 6.74 -8.17
N TYR A 20 -1.64 6.75 -7.72
CA TYR A 20 -0.49 6.58 -8.59
C TYR A 20 0.42 5.47 -8.09
N HIS A 21 0.97 4.71 -9.03
CA HIS A 21 1.95 3.66 -8.79
C HIS A 21 3.08 3.77 -9.81
N TRP A 22 4.32 3.79 -9.34
CA TRP A 22 5.48 3.74 -10.22
C TRP A 22 5.94 2.29 -10.43
N THR A 23 6.35 1.99 -11.66
CA THR A 23 6.91 0.69 -12.06
C THR A 23 7.97 0.88 -13.15
N ASP A 24 8.97 0.01 -13.20
CA ASP A 24 9.97 -0.07 -14.27
C ASP A 24 9.78 -1.29 -15.19
N MET A 25 8.66 -1.99 -15.05
CA MET A 25 8.34 -3.23 -15.77
C MET A 25 7.76 -3.00 -17.18
N GLY A 26 7.50 -1.74 -17.55
CA GLY A 26 6.84 -1.37 -18.80
C GLY A 26 5.31 -1.42 -18.72
N ASP A 27 4.68 -1.54 -19.88
CA ASP A 27 3.22 -1.53 -19.98
C ASP A 27 2.62 -2.88 -19.56
N PHE A 28 1.58 -2.83 -18.74
CA PHE A 28 0.74 -3.98 -18.38
C PHE A 28 -0.72 -3.56 -18.23
N ASP A 29 -1.61 -4.54 -18.25
CA ASP A 29 -3.07 -4.30 -18.22
C ASP A 29 -3.75 -4.71 -16.92
N ALA A 30 -3.08 -5.48 -16.07
CA ALA A 30 -3.57 -5.88 -14.78
C ALA A 30 -2.42 -6.02 -13.78
N PHE A 31 -2.74 -5.74 -12.51
CA PHE A 31 -1.96 -6.22 -11.39
C PHE A 31 -2.36 -7.68 -11.14
N GLU A 32 -1.39 -8.56 -10.91
CA GLU A 32 -1.67 -10.00 -10.72
C GLU A 32 -0.89 -10.59 -9.54
N HIS A 33 0.37 -10.19 -9.39
CA HIS A 33 1.28 -10.74 -8.39
C HIS A 33 2.12 -9.65 -7.74
N THR A 34 2.35 -9.79 -6.44
CA THR A 34 3.29 -8.98 -5.66
C THR A 34 4.01 -9.90 -4.67
N ASN A 35 5.28 -9.60 -4.39
CA ASN A 35 6.02 -10.22 -3.29
C ASN A 35 5.96 -9.37 -2.01
N ASP A 36 5.31 -8.21 -2.09
CA ASP A 36 5.02 -7.34 -0.97
C ASP A 36 3.69 -7.74 -0.31
N ILE A 37 3.27 -7.04 0.72
CA ILE A 37 1.96 -7.23 1.36
C ILE A 37 0.79 -6.73 0.53
N GLY A 38 1.01 -6.24 -0.68
CA GLY A 38 -0.04 -5.71 -1.53
C GLY A 38 0.52 -4.81 -2.62
N PHE A 39 -0.39 -4.11 -3.29
CA PHE A 39 -0.06 -3.10 -4.28
C PHE A 39 -0.10 -1.73 -3.62
N HIS A 40 1.04 -1.05 -3.63
CA HIS A 40 1.19 0.27 -3.04
C HIS A 40 0.82 1.34 -4.05
N PHE A 41 -0.03 2.26 -3.61
CA PHE A 41 -0.42 3.46 -4.34
C PHE A 41 -0.26 4.68 -3.45
N GLY A 42 0.03 5.83 -4.06
CA GLY A 42 0.10 7.11 -3.36
C GLY A 42 -0.41 8.25 -4.20
N THR A 43 -0.04 9.47 -3.82
CA THR A 43 -0.19 10.62 -4.73
C THR A 43 0.82 10.51 -5.87
N ARG A 44 0.67 11.38 -6.89
CA ARG A 44 1.63 11.46 -7.99
C ARG A 44 3.04 11.72 -7.47
N GLU A 45 3.15 12.68 -6.55
CA GLU A 45 4.41 13.11 -5.94
C GLU A 45 5.08 11.95 -5.20
N THR A 46 4.34 11.22 -4.35
CA THR A 46 4.83 10.04 -3.64
C THR A 46 5.35 8.96 -4.60
N ALA A 47 4.60 8.66 -5.66
CA ALA A 47 5.01 7.65 -6.64
C ALA A 47 6.25 8.08 -7.45
N MET A 48 6.38 9.37 -7.76
CA MET A 48 7.56 9.93 -8.42
C MET A 48 8.79 9.93 -7.51
N GLU A 49 8.63 10.29 -6.24
CA GLU A 49 9.72 10.21 -5.27
C GLU A 49 10.20 8.78 -5.08
N ARG A 50 9.29 7.80 -5.07
CA ARG A 50 9.67 6.38 -5.07
C ARG A 50 10.55 6.05 -6.27
N ALA A 51 10.16 6.50 -7.46
CA ALA A 51 10.93 6.30 -8.68
C ALA A 51 12.34 6.90 -8.55
N LEU A 52 12.44 8.12 -8.05
CA LEU A 52 13.71 8.82 -7.83
C LEU A 52 14.60 8.14 -6.78
N GLN A 53 14.02 7.62 -5.70
CA GLN A 53 14.78 6.88 -4.68
C GLN A 53 15.40 5.60 -5.23
N VAL A 54 14.67 4.89 -6.11
CA VAL A 54 15.12 3.62 -6.68
C VAL A 54 16.07 3.81 -7.86
N ARG A 55 15.77 4.74 -8.78
CA ARG A 55 16.50 4.93 -10.04
C ARG A 55 17.50 6.09 -9.98
N GLY A 56 17.42 6.95 -8.98
CA GLY A 56 18.09 8.25 -8.98
C GLY A 56 17.41 9.23 -9.92
N VAL A 57 18.18 10.16 -10.49
CA VAL A 57 17.65 11.24 -11.35
C VAL A 57 17.34 10.79 -12.80
N ASP A 58 17.70 9.57 -13.19
CA ASP A 58 17.48 9.06 -14.55
C ASP A 58 16.26 8.14 -14.60
N LEU A 59 15.11 8.74 -14.94
CA LEU A 59 13.84 8.05 -15.14
C LEU A 59 13.55 7.79 -16.64
N SER A 60 14.57 7.80 -17.50
CA SER A 60 14.40 7.64 -18.96
C SER A 60 14.36 6.18 -19.44
N GLY A 61 14.27 5.22 -18.52
CA GLY A 61 14.22 3.80 -18.86
C GLY A 61 12.98 3.46 -19.70
N PRO A 62 13.08 2.59 -20.72
CA PRO A 62 11.95 2.27 -21.60
C PRO A 62 10.78 1.58 -20.86
N GLY A 63 11.04 1.00 -19.68
CA GLY A 63 10.05 0.37 -18.82
C GLY A 63 9.44 1.29 -17.76
N GLU A 64 9.94 2.52 -17.61
CA GLU A 64 9.47 3.44 -16.58
C GLU A 64 8.05 3.89 -16.89
N ARG A 65 7.12 3.60 -15.98
CA ARG A 65 5.72 3.99 -16.08
C ARG A 65 5.24 4.56 -14.76
N LEU A 66 4.45 5.63 -14.86
CA LEU A 66 3.55 6.07 -13.81
C LEU A 66 2.15 5.57 -14.16
N ILE A 67 1.68 4.59 -13.41
CA ILE A 67 0.36 4.02 -13.54
C ILE A 67 -0.62 4.90 -12.78
N VAL A 68 -1.66 5.38 -13.47
CA VAL A 68 -2.78 6.11 -12.88
C VAL A 68 -3.93 5.13 -12.71
N ALA A 69 -4.44 5.00 -11.48
CA ALA A 69 -5.48 4.03 -11.16
C ALA A 69 -6.61 4.63 -10.30
N HIS A 70 -7.76 3.97 -10.34
CA HIS A 70 -8.85 4.15 -9.38
C HIS A 70 -9.01 2.88 -8.56
N LEU A 71 -9.26 3.03 -7.25
CA LEU A 71 -9.40 1.91 -6.33
C LEU A 71 -10.87 1.73 -5.92
N ASP A 72 -11.39 0.52 -6.04
CA ASP A 72 -12.69 0.12 -5.50
C ASP A 72 -12.55 -0.44 -4.08
N VAL A 73 -12.05 0.43 -3.19
CA VAL A 73 -11.89 0.14 -1.76
C VAL A 73 -13.01 0.80 -0.96
N VAL A 74 -13.62 0.03 -0.06
CA VAL A 74 -14.85 0.40 0.64
C VAL A 74 -14.59 0.63 2.11
N ASN A 75 -13.75 -0.19 2.73
CA ASN A 75 -13.47 -0.13 4.16
C ASN A 75 -11.97 -0.26 4.44
N PRO A 76 -11.18 0.78 4.13
CA PRO A 76 -9.77 0.79 4.46
C PRO A 76 -9.55 0.83 5.97
N LEU A 77 -8.56 0.07 6.43
CA LEU A 77 -7.99 0.22 7.75
C LEU A 77 -7.00 1.38 7.74
N GLU A 78 -7.22 2.38 8.57
CA GLU A 78 -6.24 3.44 8.78
C GLU A 78 -5.14 2.96 9.73
N MET A 79 -3.88 3.10 9.34
CA MET A 79 -2.71 2.71 10.13
C MET A 79 -1.63 3.79 10.11
N PRO A 80 -0.79 3.89 11.16
CA PRO A 80 0.43 4.67 11.05
C PRO A 80 1.36 4.06 10.00
N ASP A 81 2.22 4.90 9.42
CA ASP A 81 3.32 4.41 8.59
C ASP A 81 4.23 3.49 9.42
N LEU A 82 4.37 2.25 8.96
CA LEU A 82 5.19 1.24 9.62
C LEU A 82 6.66 1.32 9.20
N GLY A 83 6.97 2.04 8.12
CA GLY A 83 8.29 2.11 7.49
C GLY A 83 8.72 0.82 6.78
N ASP A 84 8.48 -0.32 7.40
CA ASP A 84 8.63 -1.65 6.81
C ASP A 84 7.26 -2.34 6.79
N TRP A 85 6.76 -2.57 5.58
CA TRP A 85 5.43 -3.13 5.34
C TRP A 85 5.43 -4.65 5.23
N ASN A 86 6.47 -5.37 5.70
CA ASN A 86 6.44 -6.83 5.69
C ASN A 86 5.27 -7.41 6.52
N PRO A 87 4.80 -8.64 6.23
CA PRO A 87 3.65 -9.26 6.90
C PRO A 87 3.72 -9.30 8.43
N ARG A 88 4.91 -9.45 9.01
CA ARG A 88 5.11 -9.53 10.46
C ARG A 88 4.97 -8.16 11.12
N ALA A 89 5.48 -7.10 10.49
CA ALA A 89 5.29 -5.74 10.93
C ALA A 89 3.80 -5.35 10.95
N VAL A 90 3.06 -5.70 9.89
CA VAL A 90 1.61 -5.51 9.84
C VAL A 90 0.92 -6.30 10.95
N THR A 91 1.24 -7.58 11.12
CA THR A 91 0.65 -8.43 12.17
C THR A 91 0.84 -7.82 13.57
N THR A 92 2.04 -7.32 13.86
CA THR A 92 2.35 -6.65 15.14
C THR A 92 1.48 -5.40 15.32
N ALA A 93 1.31 -4.61 14.25
CA ALA A 93 0.46 -3.43 14.28
C ALA A 93 -1.03 -3.78 14.45
N LEU A 94 -1.51 -4.89 13.88
CA LEU A 94 -2.87 -5.38 14.07
C LEU A 94 -3.14 -5.84 15.51
N GLN A 95 -2.17 -6.48 16.17
CA GLN A 95 -2.26 -6.82 17.60
C GLN A 95 -2.30 -5.55 18.46
N ALA A 96 -1.37 -4.61 18.21
CA ALA A 96 -1.33 -3.34 18.92
C ALA A 96 -2.62 -2.52 18.79
N ALA A 97 -3.33 -2.66 17.66
CA ALA A 97 -4.62 -2.03 17.41
C ALA A 97 -5.82 -2.81 17.99
N GLY A 98 -5.62 -4.01 18.54
CA GLY A 98 -6.67 -4.89 19.05
C GLY A 98 -7.54 -5.54 17.97
N ILE A 99 -7.05 -5.57 16.71
CA ILE A 99 -7.73 -6.22 15.58
C ILE A 99 -7.40 -7.71 15.57
N LEU A 100 -6.13 -8.04 15.84
CA LEU A 100 -5.69 -9.42 16.08
C LEU A 100 -5.54 -9.63 17.59
N SER A 101 -5.88 -10.83 18.07
CA SER A 101 -5.74 -11.17 19.49
C SER A 101 -4.28 -11.10 19.94
N ASP A 102 -4.05 -10.59 21.15
CA ASP A 102 -2.72 -10.61 21.79
C ASP A 102 -2.27 -12.04 22.11
N ASP A 103 -3.22 -12.98 22.26
CA ASP A 103 -2.94 -14.41 22.47
C ASP A 103 -2.63 -15.15 21.14
N PHE A 104 -2.55 -14.45 20.01
CA PHE A 104 -2.10 -15.04 18.75
C PHE A 104 -0.63 -15.44 18.88
N ASP A 105 -0.39 -16.75 18.90
CA ASP A 105 0.94 -17.34 18.91
C ASP A 105 1.51 -17.36 17.49
N ASP A 106 2.54 -16.56 17.25
CA ASP A 106 3.23 -16.49 15.97
C ASP A 106 4.32 -17.56 15.81
N GLU A 107 4.56 -18.37 16.84
CA GLU A 107 5.59 -19.40 16.83
C GLU A 107 5.22 -20.54 15.85
N GLY A 108 5.94 -20.60 14.74
CA GLY A 108 5.73 -21.60 13.69
C GLY A 108 4.57 -21.28 12.74
N ALA A 109 3.86 -20.17 12.93
CA ALA A 109 2.86 -19.68 11.98
C ALA A 109 3.53 -19.14 10.70
N LEU A 110 2.98 -19.50 9.54
CA LEU A 110 3.34 -18.85 8.28
C LEU A 110 2.62 -17.49 8.22
N ILE A 111 3.36 -16.42 8.46
CA ILE A 111 2.85 -15.04 8.37
C ILE A 111 3.30 -14.47 7.03
N ASP A 112 2.41 -14.53 6.05
CA ASP A 112 2.58 -14.03 4.70
C ASP A 112 1.44 -13.07 4.31
N LEU A 113 1.42 -12.62 3.05
CA LEU A 113 0.35 -11.78 2.52
C LEU A 113 -1.03 -12.42 2.73
N ALA A 114 -1.18 -13.71 2.45
CA ALA A 114 -2.46 -14.40 2.55
C ALA A 114 -2.99 -14.40 3.99
N PHE A 115 -2.11 -14.55 4.98
CA PHE A 115 -2.47 -14.41 6.39
C PHE A 115 -2.98 -13.00 6.73
N VAL A 116 -2.24 -11.96 6.32
CA VAL A 116 -2.61 -10.56 6.59
C VAL A 116 -3.95 -10.21 5.93
N GLU A 117 -4.12 -10.56 4.66
CA GLU A 117 -5.36 -10.37 3.91
C GLU A 117 -6.53 -11.09 4.60
N HIS A 118 -6.32 -12.32 5.06
CA HIS A 118 -7.35 -13.09 5.77
C HIS A 118 -7.79 -12.41 7.08
N VAL A 119 -6.85 -11.98 7.91
CA VAL A 119 -7.15 -11.31 9.20
C VAL A 119 -7.91 -10.00 8.97
N LEU A 120 -7.46 -9.20 8.02
CA LEU A 120 -8.12 -7.94 7.66
C LEU A 120 -9.53 -8.19 7.10
N GLY A 121 -9.67 -9.17 6.21
CA GLY A 121 -10.96 -9.56 5.63
C GLY A 121 -11.96 -10.05 6.67
N LEU A 122 -11.54 -10.89 7.63
CA LEU A 122 -12.40 -11.31 8.75
C LEU A 122 -12.84 -10.14 9.63
N SER A 123 -12.00 -9.11 9.74
CA SER A 123 -12.28 -7.86 10.47
C SER A 123 -13.10 -6.86 9.63
N GLY A 124 -13.40 -7.21 8.38
CA GLY A 124 -14.20 -6.43 7.45
C GLY A 124 -13.44 -5.34 6.71
N TYR A 125 -12.10 -5.32 6.75
CA TYR A 125 -11.26 -4.39 6.01
C TYR A 125 -10.85 -4.98 4.65
N ASP A 126 -10.70 -4.12 3.65
CA ASP A 126 -10.36 -4.53 2.27
C ASP A 126 -9.07 -3.89 1.73
N SER A 127 -8.45 -3.02 2.53
CA SER A 127 -7.25 -2.26 2.18
C SER A 127 -6.66 -1.63 3.44
N ILE A 128 -5.45 -1.09 3.34
CA ILE A 128 -4.85 -0.21 4.35
C ILE A 128 -4.68 1.18 3.74
N ILE A 129 -4.98 2.22 4.51
CA ILE A 129 -4.57 3.59 4.23
C ILE A 129 -3.60 4.04 5.33
N TYR A 130 -2.54 4.74 4.94
CA TYR A 130 -1.56 5.27 5.89
C TYR A 130 -1.05 6.64 5.43
N ASP A 131 -0.69 7.48 6.39
CA ASP A 131 0.04 8.71 6.12
C ASP A 131 1.50 8.36 5.83
N ASN A 132 1.89 8.30 4.55
CA ASN A 132 3.27 8.09 4.15
C ASN A 132 4.13 9.24 4.72
N ARG A 133 5.15 8.91 5.50
CA ARG A 133 6.06 9.90 6.10
C ARG A 133 7.41 9.96 5.40
N THR A 134 7.62 9.11 4.39
CA THR A 134 8.95 8.83 3.82
C THR A 134 9.16 9.26 2.37
N GLU A 135 8.16 9.81 1.69
CA GLU A 135 8.25 10.26 0.28
C GLU A 135 7.41 11.53 0.10
N GLU A 136 7.93 12.65 0.62
CA GLU A 136 7.27 13.98 0.69
C GLU A 136 5.97 14.11 1.50
N GLY A 137 5.39 12.99 1.95
CA GLY A 137 4.16 13.02 2.75
C GLY A 137 2.95 12.55 1.96
N GLY A 138 1.78 12.59 2.60
CA GLY A 138 0.49 12.32 1.96
C GLY A 138 -0.08 10.94 2.25
N HIS A 139 -1.27 10.68 1.72
CA HIS A 139 -1.94 9.40 1.92
C HIS A 139 -1.44 8.37 0.90
N SER A 140 -1.15 7.17 1.39
CA SER A 140 -0.86 6.00 0.59
C SER A 140 -1.84 4.88 0.92
N TRP A 141 -2.05 4.01 -0.05
CA TRP A 141 -2.94 2.86 0.03
C TRP A 141 -2.18 1.58 -0.25
N ILE A 142 -2.57 0.52 0.45
CA ILE A 142 -2.16 -0.86 0.17
C ILE A 142 -3.42 -1.64 -0.15
N VAL A 143 -3.46 -2.18 -1.36
CA VAL A 143 -4.59 -2.95 -1.88
C VAL A 143 -4.15 -4.39 -2.06
N PHE A 144 -4.92 -5.32 -1.50
CA PHE A 144 -4.61 -6.75 -1.51
C PHE A 144 -5.20 -7.46 -2.73
N ASP A 145 -6.46 -7.13 -3.06
CA ASP A 145 -7.19 -7.72 -4.17
C ASP A 145 -6.97 -6.91 -5.45
N PRO A 146 -6.24 -7.44 -6.45
CA PRO A 146 -5.97 -6.72 -7.68
C PRO A 146 -7.22 -6.43 -8.51
N THR A 147 -8.32 -7.17 -8.31
CA THR A 147 -9.57 -6.94 -9.05
C THR A 147 -10.24 -5.62 -8.68
N ARG A 148 -9.83 -5.01 -7.55
CA ARG A 148 -10.25 -3.69 -7.08
C ARG A 148 -9.41 -2.54 -7.64
N ILE A 149 -8.44 -2.84 -8.51
CA ILE A 149 -7.54 -1.85 -9.10
C ILE A 149 -7.95 -1.64 -10.56
N HIS A 150 -8.31 -0.41 -10.91
CA HIS A 150 -8.71 -0.05 -12.26
C HIS A 150 -7.70 0.91 -12.86
N ILE A 151 -6.86 0.41 -13.78
CA ILE A 151 -5.88 1.23 -14.48
C ILE A 151 -6.59 2.18 -15.45
N ALA A 152 -6.42 3.49 -15.23
CA ALA A 152 -6.96 4.55 -16.07
C ALA A 152 -5.96 4.97 -17.16
N ALA A 153 -4.67 5.10 -16.82
CA ALA A 153 -3.63 5.51 -17.75
C ALA A 153 -2.25 4.93 -17.37
N ARG A 154 -1.35 4.92 -18.36
CA ARG A 154 0.07 4.55 -18.24
C ARG A 154 0.87 5.69 -18.81
N GLU A 155 1.45 6.51 -17.94
CA GLU A 155 2.24 7.65 -18.36
C GLU A 155 3.70 7.24 -18.45
N THR A 156 4.36 7.61 -19.54
CA THR A 156 5.81 7.51 -19.63
C THR A 156 6.42 8.59 -18.75
N LEU A 157 7.32 8.20 -17.85
CA LEU A 157 8.13 9.16 -17.12
C LEU A 157 9.14 9.77 -18.10
N THR A 158 9.13 11.09 -18.19
CA THR A 158 10.17 11.83 -18.92
C THR A 158 10.78 12.86 -17.96
N PRO A 159 11.97 13.39 -18.26
CA PRO A 159 12.58 14.43 -17.43
C PRO A 159 11.72 15.70 -17.25
N GLU A 160 10.65 15.86 -18.04
CA GLU A 160 9.79 17.05 -18.08
C GLU A 160 8.47 16.89 -17.31
N ASN A 161 8.18 15.70 -16.78
CA ASN A 161 6.93 15.34 -16.08
C ASN A 161 7.23 14.92 -14.64
#